data_AF-A0A9D4D2P3-F1
#
_entry.id   AF-A0A9D4D2P3-F1
#
_cell.length_a   1.000
_cell.length_b   1.000
_cell.length_c   1.000
_cell.angle_alpha   90.00
_cell.angle_beta   90.00
_cell.angle_gamma   90.00
#
_symmetry.space_group_name_H-M   'P 1'
#
loop_
_entity.id
_entity.type
_entity.pdbx_description
1 polymer ?
#
loop_
_entity_poly.entity_id
_entity_poly.type
_entity_poly.pdbx_seq_one_letter_code
_entity_poly.pdbx_strand_id
1 'polypeptide(L)'
;MLLLLLLLLLLLLLLLLLLLLLLLLLLLLLLLLLLLLLLLLLLLLLLLLLLLLLLLLLLLLLTTTTTTTTNNNNTATAAAAAAATAATVATATAAAASTASPAANTTTTTTSTTATACGVGTATTLLLLLLLLLILLLLQLLLPLPQVSQPLPLLPVSLPQPLLLLLLLLLLLLLLLLLLLLLLLLLLLLLLLLLLLLLLLQLLLLLLLLLLLLLPLLLLLLLLLLLLLLLLLLPLLLLLLLLLLLLLLLLLLLLLLLLLLQLVLLLLLLLLLLLLLLLQLLLLLLLLLLLLLLLLLLLLLLLLLLLLLLLLLLLLLLLLLLLLLVLLLLLLLLLLPLLLQLLLLLLLLLLFLLLLLLLLLLLLLLLLLLLLPLLLLLLLLLLPLLLLLLLPLLLLLLLLQLLLVLQQLLKLLLLLLLLLLLLLLQLLLLLLLRCYWCCCCYCCCCCYCCCCYSCCCCCCCCYCCY
;
A
#
# COMPACT_ATOMS: atom_id res chain seq x y z
N MET A 1 38.77 -6.60 13.14
CA MET A 1 39.05 -6.21 11.74
C MET A 1 38.29 -7.07 10.73
N LEU A 2 38.53 -8.39 10.65
CA LEU A 2 38.00 -9.27 9.59
C LEU A 2 36.47 -9.20 9.40
N LEU A 3 35.67 -9.19 10.48
CA LEU A 3 34.22 -9.06 10.40
C LEU A 3 33.74 -7.70 9.84
N LEU A 4 34.48 -6.61 10.06
CA LEU A 4 34.20 -5.30 9.46
C LEU A 4 34.47 -5.33 7.94
N LEU A 5 35.54 -6.01 7.51
CA LEU A 5 35.87 -6.20 6.10
C LEU A 5 34.78 -7.04 5.40
N LEU A 6 34.28 -8.09 6.06
CA LEU A 6 33.18 -8.91 5.55
C LEU A 6 31.87 -8.10 5.41
N LEU A 7 31.54 -7.28 6.41
CA LEU A 7 30.37 -6.39 6.37
C LEU A 7 30.48 -5.36 5.24
N LEU A 8 31.66 -4.76 5.06
CA LEU A 8 31.93 -3.82 3.97
C LEU A 8 31.80 -4.48 2.59
N LEU A 9 32.32 -5.70 2.44
CA LEU A 9 32.20 -6.49 1.21
C LEU A 9 30.75 -6.86 0.91
N LEU A 10 29.96 -7.25 1.92
CA LEU A 10 28.54 -7.55 1.78
C LEU A 10 27.73 -6.30 1.39
N LEU A 11 28.02 -5.15 2.00
CA LEU A 11 27.39 -3.86 1.67
C LEU A 11 27.73 -3.43 0.24
N LEU A 12 28.99 -3.60 -0.18
CA LEU A 12 29.44 -3.32 -1.54
C LEU A 12 28.75 -4.24 -2.57
N LEU A 13 28.62 -5.53 -2.26
CA LEU A 13 27.90 -6.51 -3.09
C LEU A 13 26.41 -6.16 -3.21
N LEU A 14 25.76 -5.78 -2.12
CA LEU A 14 24.36 -5.35 -2.10
C LEU A 14 24.15 -4.06 -2.92
N LEU A 15 25.06 -3.09 -2.79
CA LEU A 15 25.05 -1.85 -3.56
C LEU A 15 25.24 -2.12 -5.07
N LEU A 16 26.17 -3.02 -5.42
CA LEU A 16 26.40 -3.45 -6.80
C LEU A 16 25.17 -4.15 -7.38
N LEU A 17 24.52 -5.03 -6.62
CA LEU A 17 23.29 -5.71 -7.02
C LEU A 17 22.14 -4.72 -7.22
N LEU A 18 21.98 -3.75 -6.33
CA LEU A 18 20.97 -2.69 -6.44
C LEU A 18 21.21 -1.81 -7.67
N LEU A 19 22.47 -1.44 -7.93
CA LEU A 19 22.88 -0.68 -9.11
C LEU A 19 22.61 -1.46 -10.41
N LEU A 20 22.91 -2.76 -10.43
CA LEU A 20 22.63 -3.65 -11.55
C LEU A 20 21.12 -3.78 -11.81
N LEU A 21 20.32 -3.92 -10.76
CA LEU A 21 18.85 -3.97 -10.85
C LEU A 21 18.27 -2.65 -11.39
N LEU A 22 18.78 -1.51 -10.91
CA LEU A 22 18.38 -0.18 -11.39
C LEU A 22 18.75 0.01 -12.87
N LEU A 23 19.95 -0.41 -13.27
CA LEU A 23 20.42 -0.37 -14.65
C LEU A 23 19.55 -1.25 -15.56
N LEU A 24 19.19 -2.46 -15.12
CA LEU A 24 18.30 -3.37 -15.83
C LEU A 24 16.88 -2.77 -15.99
N LEU A 25 16.34 -2.16 -14.93
CA LEU A 25 15.04 -1.48 -14.96
C LEU A 25 15.06 -0.29 -15.93
N LEU A 26 16.13 0.51 -15.91
CA LEU A 26 16.32 1.65 -16.81
C LEU A 26 16.44 1.17 -18.27
N LEU A 27 17.18 0.10 -18.53
CA LEU A 27 17.31 -0.52 -19.85
C LEU A 27 15.95 -1.05 -20.36
N LEU A 28 15.18 -1.70 -19.49
CA LEU A 28 13.83 -2.18 -19.81
C LEU A 28 12.87 -1.03 -20.14
N LEU A 29 12.92 0.06 -19.36
CA LEU A 29 12.14 1.27 -19.61
C LEU A 29 12.53 1.93 -20.94
N LEU A 30 13.83 2.03 -21.23
CA LEU A 30 14.35 2.55 -22.49
C LEU A 30 13.90 1.69 -23.69
N LEU A 31 13.96 0.36 -23.55
CA LEU A 31 13.50 -0.58 -24.57
C LEU A 31 11.99 -0.44 -24.82
N LEU A 32 11.18 -0.31 -23.76
CA LEU A 32 9.74 -0.08 -23.84
C LEU A 32 9.42 1.25 -24.53
N LEU A 33 10.15 2.32 -24.19
CA LEU A 33 10.00 3.63 -24.81
C LEU A 33 10.39 3.60 -26.30
N LEU A 34 11.48 2.89 -26.65
CA LEU A 34 11.92 2.70 -28.03
C LEU A 34 10.89 1.88 -28.84
N LEU A 35 10.32 0.83 -28.24
CA LEU A 35 9.25 0.03 -28.86
C LEU A 35 7.98 0.86 -29.09
N LEU A 36 7.59 1.70 -28.12
CA LEU A 36 6.46 2.61 -28.24
C LEU A 36 6.68 3.66 -29.34
N LEU A 37 7.89 4.23 -29.41
CA LEU A 37 8.28 5.18 -30.45
C LEU A 37 8.28 4.52 -31.84
N LEU A 38 8.79 3.29 -31.95
CA LEU A 38 8.78 2.51 -33.19
C LEU A 38 7.34 2.19 -33.64
N LEU A 39 6.46 1.83 -32.70
CA LEU A 39 5.04 1.58 -32.96
C LEU A 39 4.32 2.86 -33.44
N LEU A 40 4.61 4.00 -32.81
CA LEU A 40 4.08 5.30 -33.20
C LEU A 40 4.56 5.72 -34.60
N LEU A 41 5.86 5.50 -34.89
CA LEU A 41 6.45 5.76 -36.21
C LEU A 41 5.82 4.85 -37.29
N LEU A 42 5.60 3.56 -36.98
CA LEU A 42 4.95 2.62 -37.87
C LEU A 42 3.49 3.02 -38.14
N LEU A 43 2.75 3.45 -37.11
CA LEU A 43 1.38 3.95 -37.23
C LEU A 43 1.33 5.22 -38.09
N LEU A 44 2.26 6.16 -37.89
CA LEU A 44 2.38 7.38 -38.68
C LEU A 44 2.72 7.07 -40.15
N LEU A 45 3.64 6.13 -40.39
CA LEU A 45 3.99 5.67 -41.73
C LEU A 45 2.81 4.98 -42.43
N LEU A 46 2.05 4.15 -41.71
CA LEU A 46 0.84 3.51 -42.21
C LEU A 46 -0.25 4.54 -42.54
N LEU A 47 -0.43 5.56 -41.69
CA LEU A 47 -1.36 6.67 -41.94
C LEU A 47 -0.94 7.50 -43.15
N LEU A 48 0.36 7.80 -43.29
CA LEU A 48 0.92 8.50 -44.46
C LEU A 48 0.77 7.67 -45.74
N LEU A 49 1.00 6.36 -45.67
CA LEU A 49 0.79 5.44 -46.79
C LEU A 49 -0.69 5.35 -47.19
N LEU A 50 -1.60 5.32 -46.22
CA LEU A 50 -3.05 5.35 -46.45
C LEU A 50 -3.49 6.69 -47.06
N LEU A 51 -2.94 7.80 -46.59
CA LEU A 51 -3.19 9.14 -47.15
C LEU A 51 -2.64 9.26 -48.59
N LEU A 52 -1.44 8.72 -48.85
CA LEU A 52 -0.84 8.66 -50.17
C LEU A 52 -1.64 7.74 -51.11
N LEU A 53 -2.13 6.61 -50.63
CA LEU A 53 -3.01 5.69 -51.37
C LEU A 53 -4.35 6.36 -51.69
N LEU A 54 -4.93 7.10 -50.74
CA LEU A 54 -6.16 7.87 -50.93
C LEU A 54 -5.94 9.00 -51.95
N LEU A 55 -4.81 9.71 -51.88
CA LEU A 55 -4.42 10.75 -52.84
C LEU A 55 -4.17 10.17 -54.24
N LEU A 56 -3.51 9.00 -54.33
CA LEU A 56 -3.29 8.27 -55.58
C LEU A 56 -4.61 7.78 -56.17
N LEU A 57 -5.53 7.27 -55.34
CA LEU A 57 -6.87 6.86 -55.75
C LEU A 57 -7.69 8.06 -56.26
N LEU A 58 -7.63 9.20 -55.56
CA LEU A 58 -8.28 10.44 -55.96
C LEU A 58 -7.68 10.99 -57.27
N LEU A 59 -6.37 10.92 -57.44
CA LEU A 59 -5.67 11.36 -58.65
C LEU A 59 -5.89 10.39 -59.82
N LEU A 60 -6.05 9.09 -59.57
CA LEU A 60 -6.51 8.10 -60.56
C LEU A 60 -7.98 8.35 -60.96
N LEU A 61 -8.84 8.70 -60.00
CA LEU A 61 -10.22 9.11 -60.26
C LEU A 61 -10.28 10.40 -61.10
N LEU A 62 -9.40 11.38 -60.84
CA LEU A 62 -9.30 12.59 -61.67
C LEU A 62 -8.77 12.28 -63.07
N THR A 63 -7.64 11.56 -63.17
CA THR A 63 -6.99 11.29 -64.46
C THR A 63 -7.83 10.40 -65.38
N THR A 64 -8.65 9.50 -64.83
CA THR A 64 -9.67 8.75 -65.60
C THR A 64 -10.80 9.62 -66.16
N THR A 65 -10.87 10.92 -65.82
CA THR A 65 -11.78 11.89 -66.46
C THR A 65 -11.12 12.80 -67.49
N THR A 66 -9.79 12.80 -67.66
CA THR A 66 -9.06 13.79 -68.48
C THR A 66 -8.08 13.21 -69.51
N THR A 67 -8.35 12.03 -70.03
CA THR A 67 -8.08 11.69 -71.44
C THR A 67 -9.39 11.19 -72.07
N THR A 68 -9.74 11.51 -73.31
CA THR A 68 -8.93 12.01 -74.44
C THR A 68 -9.83 12.90 -75.32
N THR A 69 -9.43 14.13 -75.68
CA THR A 69 -8.97 14.54 -77.03
C THR A 69 -10.00 14.32 -78.18
N THR A 70 -10.24 15.21 -79.14
CA THR A 70 -9.55 16.46 -79.57
C THR A 70 -10.39 17.18 -80.65
N ASN A 71 -10.01 18.43 -80.99
CA ASN A 71 -10.21 19.07 -82.32
C ASN A 71 -11.68 19.16 -82.85
N ASN A 72 -12.36 20.32 -82.87
CA ASN A 72 -12.01 21.46 -83.73
C ASN A 72 -12.94 22.70 -83.54
N ASN A 73 -12.36 23.90 -83.69
CA ASN A 73 -12.91 25.14 -84.29
C ASN A 73 -14.10 25.92 -83.66
N ASN A 74 -13.76 27.12 -83.14
CA ASN A 74 -14.47 28.41 -83.19
C ASN A 74 -15.76 28.66 -82.37
N THR A 75 -15.55 29.25 -81.19
CA THR A 75 -16.35 30.36 -80.60
C THR A 75 -17.84 30.15 -80.30
N ALA A 76 -18.27 28.92 -80.03
CA ALA A 76 -19.68 28.60 -79.76
C ALA A 76 -20.18 28.96 -78.33
N THR A 77 -21.46 29.32 -78.30
CA THR A 77 -22.37 29.59 -77.17
C THR A 77 -22.68 28.38 -76.27
N ALA A 78 -23.25 28.68 -75.08
CA ALA A 78 -24.23 27.87 -74.30
C ALA A 78 -23.84 26.41 -73.90
N ALA A 79 -23.73 26.03 -72.62
CA ALA A 79 -24.64 26.11 -71.47
C ALA A 79 -25.71 25.01 -71.36
N ALA A 80 -26.00 24.64 -70.09
CA ALA A 80 -27.12 23.85 -69.56
C ALA A 80 -27.08 22.30 -69.63
N ALA A 81 -27.62 21.71 -68.54
CA ALA A 81 -28.09 20.33 -68.35
C ALA A 81 -27.06 19.17 -68.42
N ALA A 82 -27.20 18.05 -67.69
CA ALA A 82 -28.09 17.65 -66.59
C ALA A 82 -27.27 16.73 -65.64
N ALA A 83 -27.29 16.87 -64.32
CA ALA A 83 -28.39 16.55 -63.39
C ALA A 83 -28.80 15.06 -63.41
N ALA A 84 -28.53 14.37 -62.29
CA ALA A 84 -29.03 13.02 -62.00
C ALA A 84 -29.49 12.96 -60.52
N THR A 85 -30.71 13.43 -60.27
CA THR A 85 -31.38 13.31 -58.98
C THR A 85 -31.77 11.86 -58.68
N ALA A 86 -31.71 11.47 -57.41
CA ALA A 86 -32.47 10.32 -56.91
C ALA A 86 -32.73 10.44 -55.40
N ALA A 87 -33.88 10.04 -54.85
CA ALA A 87 -35.22 9.87 -55.44
C ALA A 87 -36.25 9.67 -54.30
N THR A 88 -37.44 10.30 -54.40
CA THR A 88 -38.78 9.90 -53.85
C THR A 88 -39.65 11.17 -53.65
N VAL A 89 -40.95 11.23 -53.97
CA VAL A 89 -41.82 10.37 -54.82
C VAL A 89 -43.04 11.19 -55.28
N ALA A 90 -43.71 10.80 -56.39
CA ALA A 90 -44.99 11.34 -56.92
C ALA A 90 -44.98 12.79 -57.49
N THR A 91 -45.70 13.16 -58.57
CA THR A 91 -46.59 12.39 -59.49
C THR A 91 -46.75 13.07 -60.87
N ALA A 92 -47.13 12.26 -61.88
CA ALA A 92 -47.87 12.58 -63.12
C ALA A 92 -47.16 13.14 -64.40
N THR A 93 -47.19 12.29 -65.45
CA THR A 93 -47.37 12.57 -66.90
C THR A 93 -46.30 13.30 -67.74
N ALA A 94 -45.54 12.49 -68.52
CA ALA A 94 -44.82 12.76 -69.80
C ALA A 94 -43.46 13.52 -69.77
N ALA A 95 -42.53 13.39 -70.75
CA ALA A 95 -42.20 12.32 -71.72
C ALA A 95 -40.89 12.61 -72.53
N ALA A 96 -40.34 11.58 -73.23
CA ALA A 96 -39.47 11.65 -74.44
C ALA A 96 -38.01 12.20 -74.33
N ALA A 97 -37.08 12.02 -75.29
CA ALA A 97 -36.76 10.90 -76.22
C ALA A 97 -35.44 11.16 -77.04
N SER A 98 -34.89 10.12 -77.70
CA SER A 98 -34.10 10.12 -78.98
C SER A 98 -32.70 10.81 -79.06
N THR A 99 -31.72 10.41 -79.91
CA THR A 99 -31.33 9.11 -80.56
C THR A 99 -29.93 9.19 -81.24
N ALA A 100 -29.22 8.05 -81.31
CA ALA A 100 -28.21 7.63 -82.32
C ALA A 100 -26.77 8.25 -82.36
N SER A 101 -25.88 7.56 -83.09
CA SER A 101 -24.38 7.59 -83.13
C SER A 101 -23.92 7.70 -84.64
N PRO A 102 -22.67 7.44 -85.16
CA PRO A 102 -21.36 7.05 -84.57
C PRO A 102 -20.03 7.59 -85.22
N ALA A 103 -18.88 7.22 -84.62
CA ALA A 103 -17.57 6.76 -85.19
C ALA A 103 -16.76 7.44 -86.36
N ALA A 104 -15.49 7.80 -86.03
CA ALA A 104 -14.20 7.36 -86.63
C ALA A 104 -13.57 7.88 -87.98
N ASN A 105 -12.25 8.13 -87.89
CA ASN A 105 -11.13 7.77 -88.81
C ASN A 105 -10.64 8.61 -90.04
N THR A 106 -9.34 8.94 -89.98
CA THR A 106 -8.24 8.80 -90.99
C THR A 106 -8.08 9.68 -92.27
N THR A 107 -6.94 10.41 -92.29
CA THR A 107 -5.84 10.43 -93.31
C THR A 107 -5.90 11.18 -94.68
N THR A 108 -4.82 11.97 -94.89
CA THR A 108 -3.92 12.06 -96.08
C THR A 108 -4.23 12.85 -97.38
N THR A 109 -3.27 13.74 -97.68
CA THR A 109 -2.54 13.96 -98.97
C THR A 109 -3.15 14.65 -100.20
N THR A 110 -2.48 15.76 -100.57
CA THR A 110 -1.95 16.14 -101.90
C THR A 110 -2.86 16.41 -103.12
N THR A 111 -2.47 17.48 -103.86
CA THR A 111 -2.56 17.63 -105.35
C THR A 111 -3.96 17.67 -106.00
N SER A 112 -4.17 18.26 -107.19
CA SER A 112 -3.45 19.31 -107.95
C SER A 112 -4.29 19.78 -109.15
N THR A 113 -3.84 20.83 -109.85
CA THR A 113 -3.94 21.05 -111.32
C THR A 113 -5.30 21.14 -112.05
N THR A 114 -5.30 21.99 -113.09
CA THR A 114 -6.11 21.95 -114.34
C THR A 114 -7.64 22.11 -114.22
N ALA A 115 -8.33 23.09 -114.82
CA ALA A 115 -8.27 23.73 -116.17
C ALA A 115 -9.20 23.06 -117.22
N THR A 116 -9.31 23.71 -118.38
CA THR A 116 -10.24 23.43 -119.52
C THR A 116 -11.72 23.78 -119.24
N ALA A 117 -12.53 24.14 -120.25
CA ALA A 117 -12.27 24.86 -121.50
C ALA A 117 -13.61 25.38 -122.05
N CYS A 118 -13.64 26.55 -122.70
CA CYS A 118 -14.84 27.04 -123.40
C CYS A 118 -14.48 27.42 -124.84
N GLY A 119 -14.54 26.45 -125.75
CA GLY A 119 -14.26 26.64 -127.17
C GLY A 119 -15.52 26.95 -127.96
N VAL A 120 -15.75 28.24 -128.28
CA VAL A 120 -16.77 28.68 -129.25
C VAL A 120 -16.15 29.79 -130.12
N GLY A 121 -15.70 29.53 -131.36
CA GLY A 121 -15.79 28.26 -132.08
C GLY A 121 -17.09 28.09 -132.88
N THR A 122 -17.62 29.17 -133.45
CA THR A 122 -18.63 29.18 -134.55
C THR A 122 -18.97 30.60 -134.99
N ALA A 123 -19.06 31.55 -134.05
CA ALA A 123 -19.33 32.96 -134.37
C ALA A 123 -18.22 33.57 -135.25
N THR A 124 -16.96 33.35 -134.90
CA THR A 124 -15.80 33.89 -135.63
C THR A 124 -15.65 33.32 -137.03
N THR A 125 -16.03 32.07 -137.30
CA THR A 125 -15.94 31.47 -138.64
C THR A 125 -17.01 32.02 -139.58
N LEU A 126 -18.25 32.21 -139.11
CA LEU A 126 -19.29 32.89 -139.89
C LEU A 126 -18.96 34.36 -140.13
N LEU A 127 -18.43 35.07 -139.12
CA LEU A 127 -18.03 36.48 -139.25
C LEU A 127 -16.82 36.63 -140.21
N LEU A 128 -15.82 35.74 -140.13
CA LEU A 128 -14.72 35.69 -141.11
C LEU A 128 -15.20 35.36 -142.53
N LEU A 129 -16.16 34.44 -142.70
CA LEU A 129 -16.66 34.07 -144.02
C LEU A 129 -17.49 35.20 -144.63
N LEU A 130 -18.29 35.91 -143.83
CA LEU A 130 -18.99 37.13 -144.24
C LEU A 130 -18.00 38.27 -144.58
N LEU A 131 -16.95 38.46 -143.77
CA LEU A 131 -15.91 39.46 -144.01
C LEU A 131 -15.09 39.14 -145.27
N LEU A 132 -14.75 37.87 -145.49
CA LEU A 132 -14.05 37.40 -146.69
C LEU A 132 -14.91 37.64 -147.95
N LEU A 133 -16.21 37.34 -147.88
CA LEU A 133 -17.16 37.62 -148.97
C LEU A 133 -17.23 39.13 -149.27
N LEU A 134 -17.27 39.96 -148.23
CA LEU A 134 -17.31 41.42 -148.35
C LEU A 134 -16.00 41.98 -148.96
N ILE A 135 -14.84 41.46 -148.55
CA ILE A 135 -13.54 41.82 -149.10
C ILE A 135 -13.42 41.39 -150.57
N LEU A 136 -13.92 40.20 -150.92
CA LEU A 136 -13.84 39.67 -152.28
C LEU A 136 -14.78 40.44 -153.24
N LEU A 137 -15.96 40.86 -152.75
CA LEU A 137 -16.85 41.79 -153.44
C LEU A 137 -16.20 43.17 -153.66
N LEU A 138 -15.51 43.69 -152.64
CA LEU A 138 -14.80 44.98 -152.71
C LEU A 138 -13.62 44.93 -153.71
N LEU A 139 -12.90 43.80 -153.75
CA LEU A 139 -11.76 43.58 -154.65
C LEU A 139 -12.20 43.49 -156.12
N GLN A 140 -13.36 42.88 -156.40
CA GLN A 140 -13.94 42.84 -157.76
C GLN A 140 -14.30 44.23 -158.30
N LEU A 141 -14.54 45.22 -157.44
CA LEU A 141 -14.90 46.59 -157.84
C LEU A 141 -13.68 47.45 -158.26
N LEU A 142 -12.45 46.95 -158.09
CA LEU A 142 -11.23 47.77 -158.13
C LEU A 142 -10.21 47.41 -159.24
N LEU A 143 -10.47 46.37 -160.06
CA LEU A 143 -9.55 45.90 -161.11
C LEU A 143 -10.09 46.09 -162.54
N PRO A 144 -9.36 46.80 -163.43
CA PRO A 144 -9.60 46.77 -164.88
C PRO A 144 -9.11 45.46 -165.54
N LEU A 145 -9.78 45.04 -166.63
CA LEU A 145 -9.44 43.84 -167.41
C LEU A 145 -8.31 44.07 -168.46
N PRO A 146 -7.68 43.00 -168.98
CA PRO A 146 -6.53 43.10 -169.87
C PRO A 146 -6.83 42.97 -171.40
N GLN A 147 -5.98 43.64 -172.20
CA GLN A 147 -5.45 43.21 -173.51
C GLN A 147 -6.31 43.24 -174.79
N VAL A 148 -5.57 43.30 -175.92
CA VAL A 148 -5.95 43.13 -177.35
C VAL A 148 -6.78 44.25 -178.01
N SER A 149 -6.35 44.64 -179.22
CA SER A 149 -6.94 45.68 -180.06
C SER A 149 -7.27 45.19 -181.48
N GLN A 150 -8.55 44.96 -181.81
CA GLN A 150 -9.14 44.96 -183.16
C GLN A 150 -10.70 44.98 -183.04
N PRO A 151 -11.50 45.13 -184.13
CA PRO A 151 -12.78 45.87 -184.05
C PRO A 151 -14.10 45.06 -184.09
N LEU A 152 -15.18 45.78 -183.71
CA LEU A 152 -16.63 45.54 -183.94
C LEU A 152 -17.33 44.38 -183.18
N PRO A 153 -18.66 44.47 -182.93
CA PRO A 153 -19.57 45.63 -182.96
C PRO A 153 -20.24 45.93 -181.59
N LEU A 154 -21.03 47.02 -181.49
CA LEU A 154 -21.63 47.52 -180.24
C LEU A 154 -23.17 47.35 -180.16
N LEU A 155 -23.66 47.05 -178.95
CA LEU A 155 -25.01 47.35 -178.44
C LEU A 155 -24.89 47.79 -176.96
N PRO A 156 -25.78 48.65 -176.42
CA PRO A 156 -25.58 49.31 -175.13
C PRO A 156 -26.37 48.65 -173.98
N VAL A 157 -25.92 48.87 -172.74
CA VAL A 157 -26.67 49.52 -171.63
C VAL A 157 -25.64 50.03 -170.62
N SER A 158 -25.74 51.30 -170.21
CA SER A 158 -24.99 51.87 -169.09
C SER A 158 -25.94 52.26 -167.97
N LEU A 159 -25.61 51.88 -166.72
CA LEU A 159 -26.43 52.15 -165.53
C LEU A 159 -25.72 53.22 -164.67
N PRO A 160 -26.42 54.29 -164.22
CA PRO A 160 -25.77 55.46 -163.64
C PRO A 160 -25.08 55.19 -162.29
N GLN A 161 -23.81 55.57 -162.19
CA GLN A 161 -22.94 55.42 -161.01
C GLN A 161 -23.54 55.83 -159.63
N PRO A 162 -24.35 56.90 -159.46
CA PRO A 162 -24.87 57.26 -158.13
C PRO A 162 -25.66 56.16 -157.42
N LEU A 163 -26.30 55.22 -158.14
CA LEU A 163 -27.10 54.15 -157.51
C LEU A 163 -26.25 53.12 -156.76
N LEU A 164 -25.04 52.82 -157.24
CA LEU A 164 -24.17 51.82 -156.60
C LEU A 164 -23.59 52.35 -155.29
N LEU A 165 -23.26 53.65 -155.24
CA LEU A 165 -22.81 54.33 -154.03
C LEU A 165 -23.93 54.42 -152.98
N LEU A 166 -25.18 54.66 -153.41
CA LEU A 166 -26.36 54.63 -152.55
C LEU A 166 -26.60 53.24 -151.94
N LEU A 167 -26.45 52.16 -152.72
CA LEU A 167 -26.61 50.79 -152.23
C LEU A 167 -25.52 50.41 -151.20
N LEU A 168 -24.27 50.81 -151.43
CA LEU A 168 -23.17 50.60 -150.48
C LEU A 168 -23.42 51.37 -149.16
N LEU A 169 -23.90 52.61 -149.25
CA LEU A 169 -24.28 53.43 -148.09
C LEU A 169 -25.42 52.79 -147.30
N LEU A 170 -26.43 52.22 -147.98
CA LEU A 170 -27.54 51.51 -147.36
C LEU A 170 -27.09 50.23 -146.64
N LEU A 171 -26.18 49.45 -147.23
CA LEU A 171 -25.62 48.24 -146.61
C LEU A 171 -24.77 48.59 -145.38
N LEU A 172 -23.97 49.66 -145.45
CA LEU A 172 -23.19 50.18 -144.32
C LEU A 172 -24.11 50.64 -143.18
N LEU A 173 -25.19 51.35 -143.50
CA LEU A 173 -26.21 51.78 -142.54
C LEU A 173 -26.92 50.59 -141.87
N LEU A 174 -27.24 49.54 -142.63
CA LEU A 174 -27.85 48.31 -142.10
C LEU A 174 -26.89 47.55 -141.17
N LEU A 175 -25.61 47.44 -141.53
CA LEU A 175 -24.59 46.82 -140.69
C LEU A 175 -24.36 47.61 -139.39
N LEU A 176 -24.34 48.95 -139.49
CA LEU A 176 -24.26 49.85 -138.34
C LEU A 176 -25.48 49.69 -137.41
N LEU A 177 -26.69 49.55 -137.97
CA LEU A 177 -27.92 49.32 -137.23
C LEU A 177 -27.92 47.95 -136.53
N LEU A 178 -27.43 46.89 -137.18
CA LEU A 178 -27.31 45.57 -136.59
C LEU A 178 -26.27 45.54 -135.44
N LEU A 179 -25.13 46.22 -135.62
CA LEU A 179 -24.11 46.37 -134.58
C LEU A 179 -24.66 47.17 -133.39
N LEU A 180 -25.41 48.25 -133.65
CA LEU A 180 -26.09 49.04 -132.62
C LEU A 180 -27.14 48.21 -131.85
N LEU A 181 -27.91 47.36 -132.55
CA LEU A 181 -28.88 46.47 -131.92
C LEU A 181 -28.20 45.38 -131.06
N LEU A 182 -27.09 44.80 -131.52
CA LEU A 182 -26.30 43.84 -130.74
C LEU A 182 -25.66 44.50 -129.51
N LEU A 183 -25.15 45.72 -129.64
CA LEU A 183 -24.63 46.52 -128.54
C LEU A 183 -25.72 46.86 -127.52
N LEU A 184 -26.92 47.22 -127.99
CA LEU A 184 -28.09 47.48 -127.14
C LEU A 184 -28.55 46.21 -126.39
N LEU A 185 -28.54 45.05 -127.05
CA LEU A 185 -28.87 43.76 -126.41
C LEU A 185 -27.83 43.36 -125.37
N LEU A 186 -26.54 43.55 -125.65
CA LEU A 186 -25.45 43.31 -124.70
C LEU A 186 -25.54 44.26 -123.49
N LEU A 187 -25.85 45.53 -123.72
CA LEU A 187 -26.08 46.53 -122.68
C LEU A 187 -27.31 46.17 -121.81
N LEU A 188 -28.39 45.69 -122.42
CA LEU A 188 -29.58 45.22 -121.71
C LEU A 188 -29.29 43.98 -120.86
N LEU A 189 -28.51 43.02 -121.37
CA LEU A 189 -28.10 41.83 -120.62
C LEU A 189 -27.17 42.20 -119.46
N LEU A 190 -26.23 43.12 -119.67
CA LEU A 190 -25.35 43.65 -118.62
C LEU A 190 -26.16 44.39 -117.54
N LEU A 191 -27.16 45.19 -117.93
CA LEU A 191 -28.07 45.87 -117.02
C LEU A 191 -28.92 44.89 -116.20
N LEU A 192 -29.41 43.82 -116.83
CA LEU A 192 -30.16 42.74 -116.15
C LEU A 192 -29.28 41.98 -115.15
N LEU A 193 -28.02 41.67 -115.53
CA LEU A 193 -27.05 41.03 -114.65
C LEU A 193 -26.68 41.94 -113.46
N LEU A 194 -26.51 43.25 -113.70
CA LEU A 194 -26.26 44.24 -112.66
C LEU A 194 -27.46 44.37 -111.71
N LEU A 195 -28.68 44.36 -112.24
CA LEU A 195 -29.92 44.38 -111.44
C LEU A 195 -30.06 43.11 -110.59
N LEU A 196 -29.74 41.94 -111.13
CA LEU A 196 -29.75 40.67 -110.40
C LEU A 196 -28.68 40.65 -109.30
N LEU A 197 -27.47 41.16 -109.58
CA LEU A 197 -26.40 41.29 -108.60
C LEU A 197 -26.78 42.27 -107.47
N LEU A 198 -27.42 43.40 -107.80
CA LEU A 198 -27.94 44.37 -106.84
C LEU A 198 -29.04 43.76 -105.95
N LEU A 199 -29.96 43.00 -106.54
CA LEU A 199 -31.01 42.27 -105.81
C LEU A 199 -30.40 41.22 -104.86
N LEU A 200 -29.40 40.47 -105.31
CA LEU A 200 -28.69 39.48 -104.49
C LEU A 200 -27.93 40.16 -103.34
N LEU A 201 -27.26 41.29 -103.59
CA LEU A 201 -26.59 42.09 -102.57
C LEU A 201 -27.59 42.67 -101.55
N GLN A 202 -28.76 43.13 -102.00
CA GLN A 202 -29.84 43.61 -101.13
C GLN A 202 -30.40 42.48 -100.26
N LEU A 203 -30.58 41.28 -100.82
CA LEU A 203 -31.01 40.09 -100.06
C LEU A 203 -29.96 39.66 -99.03
N LEU A 204 -28.67 39.67 -99.40
CA LEU A 204 -27.56 39.37 -98.50
C LEU A 204 -27.46 40.41 -97.36
N LEU A 205 -27.64 41.69 -97.66
CA LEU A 205 -27.67 42.77 -96.66
C LEU A 205 -28.87 42.63 -95.71
N LEU A 206 -30.05 42.27 -96.23
CA LEU A 206 -31.24 42.00 -95.43
C LEU A 206 -31.04 40.79 -94.51
N LEU A 207 -30.43 39.71 -95.01
CA LEU A 207 -30.09 38.52 -94.22
C LEU A 207 -29.06 38.84 -93.12
N LEU A 208 -28.03 39.64 -93.44
CA LEU A 208 -27.03 40.09 -92.47
C LEU A 208 -27.64 41.00 -91.39
N LEU A 209 -28.54 41.91 -91.77
CA LEU A 209 -29.28 42.76 -90.83
C LEU A 209 -30.20 41.94 -89.92
N LEU A 210 -30.90 40.94 -90.47
CA LEU A 210 -31.73 40.01 -89.71
C LEU A 210 -30.89 39.20 -88.72
N LEU A 211 -29.73 38.69 -89.14
CA LEU A 211 -28.80 37.98 -88.26
C LEU A 211 -28.25 38.88 -87.15
N LEU A 212 -27.89 40.11 -87.47
CA LEU A 212 -27.41 41.13 -86.52
C LEU A 212 -28.48 41.53 -85.49
N LEU A 213 -29.77 41.48 -85.88
CA LEU A 213 -30.90 41.70 -84.99
C LEU A 213 -31.25 40.47 -84.13
N LEU A 214 -31.13 39.26 -84.70
CA LEU A 214 -31.42 38.00 -84.02
C LEU A 214 -30.38 37.66 -82.94
N LEU A 215 -29.09 37.89 -83.22
CA LEU A 215 -27.98 37.56 -82.33
C LEU A 215 -28.09 38.15 -80.91
N PRO A 216 -28.34 39.46 -80.69
CA PRO A 216 -28.50 40.01 -79.34
C PRO A 216 -29.78 39.52 -78.65
N LEU A 217 -30.83 39.18 -79.40
CA LEU A 217 -32.07 38.63 -78.84
C LEU A 217 -31.87 37.18 -78.35
N LEU A 218 -31.11 36.37 -79.10
CA LEU A 218 -30.69 35.03 -78.67
C LEU A 218 -29.73 35.09 -77.47
N LEU A 219 -28.81 36.06 -77.44
CA LEU A 219 -27.93 36.30 -76.29
C LEU A 219 -28.74 36.69 -75.03
N LEU A 220 -29.75 37.55 -75.18
CA LEU A 220 -30.63 37.95 -74.08
C LEU A 220 -31.47 36.79 -73.56
N LEU A 221 -31.99 35.94 -74.46
CA LEU A 221 -32.71 34.72 -74.10
C LEU A 221 -31.82 33.72 -73.34
N LEU A 222 -30.57 33.55 -73.79
CA LEU A 222 -29.58 32.71 -73.12
C LEU A 222 -29.22 33.26 -71.72
N LEU A 223 -29.04 34.57 -71.59
CA LEU A 223 -28.77 35.23 -70.30
C LEU A 223 -29.96 35.09 -69.33
N LEU A 224 -31.19 35.23 -69.84
CA LEU A 224 -32.41 35.04 -69.05
C LEU A 224 -32.56 33.58 -68.58
N LEU A 225 -32.26 32.61 -69.45
CA LEU A 225 -32.26 31.18 -69.11
C LEU A 225 -31.19 30.85 -68.05
N LEU A 226 -29.99 31.43 -68.17
CA LEU A 226 -28.92 31.27 -67.19
C LEU A 226 -29.29 31.90 -65.83
N LEU A 227 -29.92 33.07 -65.84
CA LEU A 227 -30.42 33.74 -64.62
C LEU A 227 -31.54 32.93 -63.95
N LEU A 228 -32.47 32.37 -64.72
CA LEU A 228 -33.52 31.49 -64.22
C LEU A 228 -32.96 30.19 -63.62
N LEU A 229 -31.96 29.59 -64.28
CA LEU A 229 -31.26 28.41 -63.77
C LEU A 229 -30.52 28.72 -62.45
N LEU A 230 -29.86 29.87 -62.35
CA LEU A 230 -29.20 30.33 -61.12
C LEU A 230 -30.21 30.59 -60.00
N LEU A 231 -31.34 31.22 -60.31
CA LEU A 231 -32.44 31.49 -59.37
C LEU A 231 -33.10 30.21 -58.85
N LEU A 232 -33.13 29.14 -59.65
CA LEU A 232 -33.62 27.81 -59.25
C LEU A 232 -32.57 27.02 -58.46
N LEU A 233 -31.29 27.14 -58.81
CA LEU A 233 -30.19 26.40 -58.18
C LEU A 233 -29.84 26.94 -56.80
N LEU A 234 -29.89 28.27 -56.60
CA LEU A 234 -29.56 28.93 -55.33
C LEU A 234 -30.39 28.44 -54.13
N PRO A 235 -31.74 28.36 -54.16
CA PRO A 235 -32.51 27.82 -53.05
C PRO A 235 -32.29 26.31 -52.83
N LEU A 236 -31.98 25.54 -53.88
CA LEU A 236 -31.63 24.12 -53.76
C LEU A 236 -30.28 23.94 -53.04
N LEU A 237 -29.28 24.77 -53.36
CA LEU A 237 -27.99 24.81 -52.68
C LEU A 237 -28.16 25.23 -51.21
N LEU A 238 -28.98 26.24 -50.93
CA LEU A 238 -29.28 26.70 -49.58
C LEU A 238 -29.99 25.61 -48.75
N LEU A 239 -30.94 24.89 -49.34
CA LEU A 239 -31.64 23.76 -48.71
C LEU A 239 -30.67 22.61 -48.41
N LEU A 240 -29.76 22.28 -49.33
CA LEU A 240 -28.73 21.27 -49.13
C LEU A 240 -27.76 21.66 -48.01
N LEU A 241 -27.34 22.93 -47.95
CA LEU A 241 -26.49 23.47 -46.88
C LEU A 241 -27.19 23.43 -45.52
N LEU A 242 -28.49 23.79 -45.48
CA LEU A 242 -29.30 23.71 -44.26
C LEU A 242 -29.48 22.26 -43.78
N LEU A 243 -29.71 21.31 -44.69
CA LEU A 243 -29.80 19.89 -44.38
C LEU A 243 -28.47 19.33 -43.84
N LEU A 244 -27.35 19.72 -44.44
CA LEU A 244 -26.00 19.36 -43.97
C LEU A 244 -25.71 19.92 -42.57
N LEU A 245 -26.09 21.19 -42.31
CA LEU A 245 -25.96 21.83 -41.00
C LEU A 245 -26.83 21.12 -39.94
N LEU A 246 -28.08 20.76 -40.29
CA LEU A 246 -28.97 20.01 -39.42
C LEU A 246 -28.43 18.60 -39.10
N LEU A 247 -27.87 17.91 -40.09
CA LEU A 247 -27.23 16.60 -39.91
C LEU A 247 -25.99 16.71 -39.00
N LEU A 248 -25.16 17.75 -39.18
CA LEU A 248 -24.00 18.01 -38.32
C LEU A 248 -24.42 18.32 -36.88
N LEU A 249 -25.47 19.12 -36.69
CA LEU A 249 -26.04 19.42 -35.37
C LEU A 249 -26.60 18.16 -34.68
N LEU A 250 -27.30 17.30 -35.43
CA LEU A 250 -27.82 16.03 -34.93
C LEU A 250 -26.68 15.07 -34.54
N LEU A 251 -25.62 14.99 -35.33
CA LEU A 251 -24.43 14.20 -35.03
C LEU A 251 -23.70 14.71 -33.77
N LEU A 252 -23.57 16.04 -33.62
CA LEU A 252 -22.99 16.67 -32.44
C LEU A 252 -23.84 16.39 -31.18
N LEU A 253 -25.16 16.47 -31.30
CA LEU A 253 -26.09 16.15 -30.21
C LEU A 253 -26.01 14.66 -29.80
N LEU A 254 -25.90 13.75 -30.78
CA LEU A 254 -25.72 12.32 -30.54
C LEU A 254 -24.38 12.02 -29.85
N LEU A 255 -23.30 12.68 -30.28
CA LEU A 255 -21.97 12.57 -29.64
C LEU A 255 -21.99 13.10 -28.20
N LEU A 256 -22.65 14.23 -27.95
CA LEU A 256 -22.84 14.79 -26.62
C LEU A 256 -23.65 13.86 -25.71
N LEU A 257 -24.72 13.25 -26.23
CA LEU A 257 -25.54 12.28 -25.51
C LEU A 257 -24.75 11.00 -25.17
N LEU A 258 -23.92 10.50 -26.10
CA LEU A 258 -23.04 9.36 -25.87
C LEU A 258 -21.99 9.66 -24.78
N LEU A 259 -21.38 10.84 -24.82
CA LEU A 259 -20.42 11.29 -23.82
C LEU A 259 -21.07 11.47 -22.44
N LEU A 260 -22.29 12.01 -22.38
CA LEU A 260 -23.09 12.10 -21.16
C LEU A 260 -23.41 10.71 -20.58
N LEU A 261 -23.81 9.76 -21.43
CA LEU A 261 -24.08 8.37 -21.03
C LEU A 261 -22.83 7.68 -20.49
N GLN A 262 -21.67 7.88 -21.15
CA GLN A 262 -20.38 7.37 -20.69
C GLN A 262 -19.97 7.97 -19.33
N LEU A 263 -20.21 9.28 -19.12
CA LEU A 263 -19.96 9.95 -17.84
C LEU A 263 -20.85 9.40 -16.72
N VAL A 264 -22.15 9.18 -16.99
CA VAL A 264 -23.10 8.59 -16.03
C VAL A 264 -22.71 7.14 -15.70
N LEU A 265 -22.30 6.34 -16.69
CA LEU A 265 -21.82 4.98 -16.47
C LEU A 265 -20.54 4.94 -15.62
N LEU A 266 -19.60 5.85 -15.87
CA LEU A 266 -18.37 5.98 -15.08
C LEU A 266 -18.66 6.41 -13.64
N LEU A 267 -19.60 7.34 -13.43
CA LEU A 267 -20.04 7.78 -12.11
C LEU A 267 -20.73 6.65 -11.34
N LEU A 268 -21.58 5.86 -12.01
CA LEU A 268 -22.24 4.68 -11.42
C LEU A 268 -21.22 3.61 -11.02
N LEU A 269 -20.22 3.35 -11.87
CA LEU A 269 -19.13 2.42 -11.57
C LEU A 269 -18.28 2.89 -10.37
N LEU A 270 -17.97 4.18 -10.29
CA LEU A 270 -17.26 4.78 -9.16
C LEU A 270 -18.07 4.68 -7.86
N LEU A 271 -19.38 4.93 -7.91
CA LEU A 271 -20.29 4.79 -6.77
C LEU A 271 -20.38 3.33 -6.30
N LEU A 272 -20.45 2.37 -7.23
CA LEU A 272 -20.46 0.94 -6.91
C LEU A 272 -19.13 0.49 -6.27
N LEU A 273 -17.99 0.97 -6.77
CA LEU A 273 -16.67 0.71 -6.20
C LEU A 273 -16.54 1.30 -4.78
N LEU A 274 -17.04 2.52 -4.57
CA LEU A 274 -17.07 3.16 -3.26
C LEU A 274 -17.95 2.39 -2.26
N LEU A 275 -19.12 1.92 -2.70
CA LEU A 275 -20.03 1.09 -1.89
C LEU A 275 -19.39 -0.26 -1.53
N LEU A 276 -18.68 -0.90 -2.46
CA LEU A 276 -17.95 -2.15 -2.22
C LEU A 276 -16.82 -1.95 -1.21
N LEU A 277 -16.06 -0.87 -1.32
CA LEU A 277 -14.99 -0.51 -0.38
C LEU A 277 -15.55 -0.19 1.02
N LEU A 278 -16.69 0.52 1.10
CA LEU A 278 -17.39 0.78 2.36
C LEU A 278 -17.86 -0.53 3.02
N LEU A 279 -18.41 -1.46 2.23
CA LEU A 279 -18.85 -2.78 2.71
C LEU A 279 -17.67 -3.62 3.21
N GLN A 280 -16.54 -3.61 2.50
CA GLN A 280 -15.30 -4.28 2.92
C GLN A 280 -14.74 -3.69 4.22
N LEU A 281 -14.78 -2.36 4.38
CA LEU A 281 -14.37 -1.68 5.60
C LEU A 281 -15.30 -2.03 6.79
N LEU A 282 -16.61 -2.08 6.55
CA LEU A 282 -17.61 -2.49 7.55
C LEU A 282 -17.41 -3.95 7.99
N LEU A 283 -17.12 -4.85 7.04
CA LEU A 283 -16.83 -6.26 7.32
C LEU A 283 -15.54 -6.42 8.15
N LEU A 284 -14.49 -5.65 7.81
CA LEU A 284 -13.23 -5.63 8.57
C LEU A 284 -13.44 -5.11 10.00
N LEU A 285 -14.24 -4.06 10.17
CA LEU A 285 -14.60 -3.50 11.48
C LEU A 285 -15.40 -4.50 12.32
N LEU A 286 -16.36 -5.20 11.71
CA LEU A 286 -17.14 -6.25 12.36
C LEU A 286 -16.26 -7.44 12.80
N LEU A 287 -15.31 -7.87 11.96
CA LEU A 287 -14.34 -8.91 12.28
C LEU A 287 -13.41 -8.49 13.43
N LEU A 288 -12.94 -7.24 13.44
CA LEU A 288 -12.12 -6.68 14.52
C LEU A 288 -12.89 -6.61 15.84
N LEU A 289 -14.17 -6.21 15.80
CA LEU A 289 -15.06 -6.18 16.97
C LEU A 289 -15.31 -7.59 17.52
N LEU A 290 -15.53 -8.58 16.65
CA LEU A 290 -15.69 -9.99 17.03
C LEU A 290 -14.41 -10.56 17.67
N LEU A 291 -13.23 -10.23 17.12
CA LEU A 291 -11.94 -10.62 17.67
C LEU A 291 -11.69 -9.98 19.05
N LEU A 292 -12.04 -8.71 19.22
CA LEU A 292 -11.96 -8.00 20.50
C LEU A 292 -12.90 -8.62 21.55
N LEU A 293 -14.13 -8.97 21.16
CA LEU A 293 -15.09 -9.65 22.03
C LEU A 293 -14.60 -11.05 22.44
N LEU A 294 -14.01 -11.81 21.52
CA LEU A 294 -13.42 -13.12 21.79
C LEU A 294 -12.21 -13.01 22.75
N LEU A 295 -11.36 -11.99 22.56
CA LEU A 295 -10.22 -11.71 23.45
C LEU A 295 -10.69 -11.32 24.85
N LEU A 296 -11.74 -10.50 24.97
CA LEU A 296 -12.35 -10.12 26.24
C LEU A 296 -12.98 -11.32 26.96
N LEU A 297 -13.66 -12.20 26.23
CA LEU A 297 -14.21 -13.45 26.76
C LEU A 297 -13.11 -14.39 27.26
N LEU A 298 -12.01 -14.53 26.51
CA LEU A 298 -10.85 -15.32 26.90
C LEU A 298 -10.17 -14.76 28.16
N LEU A 299 -10.03 -13.43 28.26
CA LEU A 299 -9.50 -12.76 29.44
C LEU A 299 -10.40 -12.94 30.67
N LEU A 300 -11.71 -12.85 30.50
CA LEU A 300 -12.69 -13.11 31.57
C LEU A 300 -12.65 -14.57 32.04
N LEU A 301 -12.52 -15.53 31.12
CA LEU A 301 -12.36 -16.96 31.44
C LEU A 301 -11.04 -17.23 32.19
N LEU A 302 -9.94 -16.58 31.78
CA LEU A 302 -8.65 -16.67 32.47
C LEU A 302 -8.71 -16.08 33.89
N LEU A 303 -9.39 -14.94 34.06
CA LEU A 303 -9.61 -14.31 35.37
C LEU A 303 -10.47 -15.20 36.29
N LEU A 304 -11.53 -15.83 35.74
CA LEU A 304 -12.36 -16.78 36.48
C LEU A 304 -11.58 -18.02 36.91
N LEU A 305 -10.72 -18.56 36.03
CA LEU A 305 -9.84 -19.68 36.33
C LEU A 305 -8.82 -19.33 37.42
N LEU A 306 -8.23 -18.12 37.37
CA LEU A 306 -7.31 -17.62 38.39
C LEU A 306 -8.01 -17.44 39.75
N LEU A 307 -9.24 -16.91 39.76
CA LEU A 307 -10.05 -16.77 40.96
C LEU A 307 -10.41 -18.15 41.57
N LEU A 308 -10.75 -19.14 40.74
CA LEU A 308 -11.02 -20.51 41.17
C LEU A 308 -9.76 -21.18 41.76
N LEU A 309 -8.60 -20.97 41.14
CA LEU A 309 -7.31 -21.46 41.64
C LEU A 309 -6.93 -20.81 42.99
N LEU A 310 -7.16 -19.50 43.13
CA LEU A 310 -6.94 -18.78 44.38
C LEU A 310 -7.88 -19.28 45.51
N LEU A 311 -9.15 -19.54 45.19
CA LEU A 311 -10.12 -20.11 46.13
C LEU A 311 -9.73 -21.53 46.55
N LEU A 312 -9.26 -22.36 45.61
CA LEU A 312 -8.75 -23.71 45.90
C LEU A 312 -7.51 -23.67 46.80
N LEU A 313 -6.58 -22.74 46.54
CA LEU A 313 -5.38 -22.54 47.37
C LEU A 313 -5.73 -22.07 48.79
N LEU A 314 -6.71 -21.16 48.91
CA LEU A 314 -7.23 -20.69 50.21
C LEU A 314 -7.90 -21.83 50.99
N LEU A 315 -8.68 -22.68 50.32
CA LEU A 315 -9.31 -23.86 50.93
C LEU A 315 -8.26 -24.89 51.39
N LEU A 316 -7.22 -25.11 50.59
CA LEU A 316 -6.10 -26.00 50.95
C LEU A 316 -5.31 -25.45 52.16
N LEU A 317 -5.07 -24.15 52.21
CA LEU A 317 -4.42 -23.49 53.35
C LEU A 317 -5.27 -23.58 54.63
N LEU A 318 -6.59 -23.40 54.52
CA LEU A 318 -7.52 -23.56 55.64
C LEU A 318 -7.54 -25.02 56.15
N LEU A 319 -7.53 -26.01 55.25
CA LEU A 319 -7.46 -27.43 55.60
C LEU A 319 -6.13 -27.78 56.28
N LEU A 320 -5.01 -27.23 55.81
CA LEU A 320 -3.69 -27.42 56.42
C LEU A 320 -3.63 -26.79 57.83
N LEU A 321 -4.20 -25.60 58.01
CA LEU A 321 -4.30 -24.93 59.31
C LEU A 321 -5.18 -25.73 60.30
N LEU A 322 -6.29 -26.28 59.83
CA LEU A 322 -7.16 -27.17 60.62
C LEU A 322 -6.43 -28.46 61.03
N LEU A 323 -5.70 -29.08 60.10
CA LEU A 323 -4.89 -30.27 60.38
C LEU A 323 -3.79 -29.99 61.42
N LEU A 324 -3.11 -28.85 61.31
CA LEU A 324 -2.11 -28.40 62.28
C LEU A 324 -2.71 -28.16 63.68
N LEU A 325 -3.91 -27.56 63.74
CA LEU A 325 -4.64 -27.35 64.99
C LEU A 325 -5.05 -28.69 65.65
N VAL A 326 -5.53 -29.65 64.86
CA VAL A 326 -5.86 -31.01 65.34
C VAL A 326 -4.60 -31.74 65.83
N LEU A 327 -3.47 -31.63 65.13
CA LEU A 327 -2.20 -32.22 65.54
C LEU A 327 -1.67 -31.59 66.85
N LEU A 328 -1.78 -30.28 67.00
CA LEU A 328 -1.41 -29.56 68.23
C LEU A 328 -2.29 -29.97 69.41
N LEU A 329 -3.60 -30.13 69.19
CA LEU A 329 -4.54 -30.60 70.22
C LEU A 329 -4.24 -32.05 70.63
N LEU A 330 -3.92 -32.92 69.68
CA LEU A 330 -3.53 -34.31 69.94
C LEU A 330 -2.20 -34.40 70.71
N LEU A 331 -1.22 -33.56 70.37
CA LEU A 331 0.05 -33.47 71.09
C LEU A 331 -0.15 -32.99 72.53
N LEU A 332 -1.00 -31.98 72.74
CA LEU A 332 -1.36 -31.49 74.07
C LEU A 332 -2.06 -32.58 74.90
N LEU A 333 -3.00 -33.32 74.30
CA LEU A 333 -3.71 -34.44 74.92
C LEU A 333 -2.77 -35.59 75.31
N LEU A 334 -1.71 -35.84 74.53
CA LEU A 334 -0.68 -36.84 74.82
C LEU A 334 0.31 -36.37 75.90
N LEU A 335 0.65 -35.08 75.94
CA LEU A 335 1.59 -34.52 76.92
C LEU A 335 0.98 -34.43 78.33
N LEU A 336 -0.32 -34.12 78.42
CA LEU A 336 -1.03 -33.92 79.69
C LEU A 336 -0.93 -35.11 80.68
N PRO A 337 -1.18 -36.38 80.29
CA PRO A 337 -1.03 -37.52 81.20
C PRO A 337 0.43 -37.79 81.59
N LEU A 338 1.40 -37.55 80.69
CA LEU A 338 2.83 -37.67 81.02
C LEU A 338 3.25 -36.63 82.07
N LEU A 339 2.79 -35.39 81.93
CA LEU A 339 3.06 -34.31 82.89
C LEU A 339 2.41 -34.61 84.25
N LEU A 340 1.18 -35.14 84.26
CA LEU A 340 0.49 -35.56 85.47
C LEU A 340 1.16 -36.78 86.14
N GLN A 341 1.65 -37.74 85.36
CA GLN A 341 2.42 -38.89 85.88
C GLN A 341 3.76 -38.46 86.49
N LEU A 342 4.46 -37.50 85.87
CA LEU A 342 5.68 -36.91 86.42
C LEU A 342 5.42 -36.17 87.74
N LEU A 343 4.32 -35.42 87.81
CA LEU A 343 3.89 -34.73 89.04
C LEU A 343 3.56 -35.73 90.17
N LEU A 344 2.89 -36.84 89.85
CA LEU A 344 2.58 -37.91 90.81
C LEU A 344 3.85 -38.63 91.30
N LEU A 345 4.81 -38.89 90.41
CA LEU A 345 6.11 -39.48 90.76
C LEU A 345 6.92 -38.57 91.70
N LEU A 346 6.93 -37.26 91.43
CA LEU A 346 7.57 -36.26 92.28
C LEU A 346 6.94 -36.21 93.68
N LEU A 347 5.60 -36.29 93.77
CA LEU A 347 4.87 -36.36 95.04
C LEU A 347 5.18 -37.65 95.82
N LEU A 348 5.28 -38.80 95.13
CA LEU A 348 5.63 -40.07 95.74
C LEU A 348 7.07 -40.08 96.28
N LEU A 349 8.02 -39.49 95.55
CA LEU A 349 9.41 -39.34 95.98
C LEU A 349 9.53 -38.47 97.25
N LEU A 350 8.75 -37.38 97.30
CA LEU A 350 8.67 -36.50 98.48
C LEU A 350 8.12 -37.25 99.71
N LEU A 351 7.09 -38.08 99.52
CA LEU A 351 6.52 -38.93 100.58
C LEU A 351 7.52 -40.00 101.07
N PHE A 352 8.28 -40.63 100.16
CA PHE A 352 9.30 -41.61 100.53
C PHE A 352 10.44 -40.98 101.35
N LEU A 353 10.89 -39.78 100.97
CA LEU A 353 11.90 -39.02 101.72
C LEU A 353 11.43 -38.71 103.16
N LEU A 354 10.15 -38.33 103.32
CA LEU A 354 9.53 -38.09 104.63
C LEU A 354 9.48 -39.37 105.50
N LEU A 355 9.18 -40.52 104.89
CA LEU A 355 9.15 -41.81 105.59
C LEU A 355 10.55 -42.26 106.04
N LEU A 356 11.58 -42.05 105.21
CA LEU A 356 12.97 -42.35 105.55
C LEU A 356 13.47 -41.52 106.75
N LEU A 357 13.10 -40.24 106.79
CA LEU A 357 13.39 -39.34 107.91
C LEU A 357 12.76 -39.82 109.22
N LEU A 358 11.52 -40.32 109.16
CA LEU A 358 10.83 -40.90 110.32
C LEU A 358 11.49 -42.20 110.82
N LEU A 359 11.94 -43.07 109.90
CA LEU A 359 12.62 -44.32 110.25
C LEU A 359 13.98 -44.06 110.94
N LEU A 360 14.74 -43.06 110.47
CA LEU A 360 16.00 -42.65 111.08
C LEU A 360 15.81 -42.18 112.53
N LEU A 361 14.74 -41.42 112.80
CA LEU A 361 14.36 -40.97 114.14
C LEU A 361 14.02 -42.15 115.07
N LEU A 362 13.34 -43.18 114.56
CA LEU A 362 13.01 -44.39 115.32
C LEU A 362 14.25 -45.22 115.66
N LEU A 363 15.21 -45.35 114.74
CA LEU A 363 16.46 -46.07 114.97
C LEU A 363 17.30 -45.43 116.10
N LEU A 364 17.35 -44.10 116.13
CA LEU A 364 18.03 -43.34 117.19
C LEU A 364 17.43 -43.61 118.58
N LEU A 365 16.10 -43.74 118.67
CA LEU A 365 15.40 -44.08 119.91
C LEU A 365 15.71 -45.51 120.38
N LEU A 366 15.82 -46.47 119.46
CA LEU A 366 16.16 -47.87 119.79
C LEU A 366 17.61 -48.00 120.32
N LEU A 367 18.55 -47.25 119.75
CA LEU A 367 19.95 -47.24 120.21
C LEU A 367 20.07 -46.76 121.66
N LEU A 368 19.29 -45.76 122.05
CA LEU A 368 19.23 -45.24 123.41
C LEU A 368 18.71 -46.30 124.41
N LEU A 369 17.72 -47.10 124.00
CA LEU A 369 17.14 -48.18 124.82
C LEU A 369 18.15 -49.32 125.09
N LEU A 370 18.97 -49.67 124.09
CA LEU A 370 19.95 -50.77 124.18
C LEU A 370 21.09 -50.48 125.17
N LEU A 371 21.44 -49.21 125.35
CA LEU A 371 22.59 -48.78 126.14
C LEU A 371 22.30 -48.80 127.67
N LEU A 372 21.03 -48.68 128.04
CA LEU A 372 20.53 -48.62 129.42
C LEU A 372 20.82 -49.87 130.28
N PRO A 373 20.53 -51.13 129.86
CA PRO A 373 20.75 -52.32 130.71
C PRO A 373 22.23 -52.66 130.95
N LEU A 374 23.14 -52.24 130.06
CA LEU A 374 24.58 -52.47 130.23
C LEU A 374 25.12 -51.71 131.46
N LEU A 375 24.57 -50.52 131.73
CA LEU A 375 24.83 -49.72 132.92
C LEU A 375 24.26 -50.35 134.21
N LEU A 376 23.18 -51.14 134.09
CA LEU A 376 22.56 -51.86 135.21
C LEU A 376 23.33 -53.13 135.61
N LEU A 377 23.97 -53.81 134.65
CA LEU A 377 24.84 -54.97 134.91
C LEU A 377 26.05 -54.60 135.80
N LEU A 378 26.63 -53.40 135.60
CA LEU A 378 27.75 -52.88 136.37
C LEU A 378 27.42 -52.75 137.87
N LEU A 379 26.18 -52.38 138.20
CA LEU A 379 25.70 -52.21 139.57
C LEU A 379 25.62 -53.55 140.32
N LEU A 380 25.24 -54.62 139.62
CA LEU A 380 25.07 -55.97 140.19
C LEU A 380 26.38 -56.56 140.73
N LEU A 381 27.51 -56.24 140.08
CA LEU A 381 28.84 -56.76 140.41
C LEU A 381 29.36 -56.27 141.77
N LEU A 382 28.91 -55.10 142.23
CA LEU A 382 29.42 -54.44 143.44
C LEU A 382 28.90 -55.05 144.74
N LEU A 383 27.68 -55.62 144.70
CA LEU A 383 26.92 -56.06 145.87
C LEU A 383 27.58 -57.18 146.72
N PRO A 384 28.13 -58.28 146.15
CA PRO A 384 28.69 -59.37 146.97
C PRO A 384 29.96 -58.96 147.73
N LEU A 385 30.69 -57.95 147.26
CA LEU A 385 31.92 -57.47 147.90
C LEU A 385 31.64 -56.83 149.28
N LEU A 386 30.46 -56.20 149.42
CA LEU A 386 29.98 -55.61 150.68
C LEU A 386 29.66 -56.69 151.73
N LEU A 387 29.09 -57.82 151.30
CA LEU A 387 28.63 -58.89 152.17
C LEU A 387 29.80 -59.61 152.89
N LEU A 388 30.93 -59.77 152.18
CA LEU A 388 32.13 -60.43 152.66
C LEU A 388 32.74 -59.74 153.91
N LEU A 389 32.57 -58.42 154.02
CA LEU A 389 33.11 -57.61 155.11
C LEU A 389 32.36 -57.77 156.44
N LEU A 390 31.06 -58.12 156.39
CA LEU A 390 30.16 -58.05 157.53
C LEU A 390 30.24 -59.28 158.46
N LEU A 391 30.46 -60.46 157.89
CA LEU A 391 30.42 -61.75 158.59
C LEU A 391 31.43 -61.92 159.75
N PRO A 392 32.73 -61.55 159.62
CA PRO A 392 33.70 -61.78 160.71
C PRO A 392 33.43 -60.91 161.95
N LEU A 393 32.76 -59.76 161.79
CA LEU A 393 32.40 -58.88 162.89
C LEU A 393 31.41 -59.54 163.86
N LEU A 394 30.49 -60.36 163.33
CA LEU A 394 29.49 -61.09 164.11
C LEU A 394 30.10 -62.19 164.98
N LEU A 395 31.12 -62.89 164.45
CA LEU A 395 31.80 -64.00 165.12
C LEU A 395 32.54 -63.54 166.39
N LEU A 396 33.17 -62.36 166.32
CA LEU A 396 33.93 -61.78 167.42
C LEU A 396 33.05 -61.47 168.66
N LEU A 397 31.81 -61.04 168.43
CA LEU A 397 30.86 -60.69 169.49
C LEU A 397 30.47 -61.92 170.34
N LEU A 398 30.28 -63.08 169.69
CA LEU A 398 29.91 -64.33 170.35
C LEU A 398 31.00 -64.84 171.31
N LEU A 399 32.26 -64.72 170.91
CA LEU A 399 33.43 -65.16 171.68
C LEU A 399 33.54 -64.41 173.02
N LEU A 400 33.29 -63.10 172.99
CA LEU A 400 33.38 -62.21 174.16
C LEU A 400 32.38 -62.60 175.25
N GLN A 401 31.17 -63.02 174.85
CA GLN A 401 30.07 -63.36 175.76
C GLN A 401 30.36 -64.63 176.58
N LEU A 402 31.06 -65.61 176.00
CA LEU A 402 31.45 -66.85 176.69
C LEU A 402 32.52 -66.61 177.79
N LEU A 403 33.49 -65.74 177.50
CA LEU A 403 34.59 -65.40 178.43
C LEU A 403 34.10 -64.81 179.76
N LEU A 404 33.00 -64.06 179.71
CA LEU A 404 32.43 -63.34 180.84
C LEU A 404 31.83 -64.28 181.89
N VAL A 405 31.21 -65.39 181.44
CA VAL A 405 30.68 -66.45 182.33
C VAL A 405 31.80 -67.13 183.12
N LEU A 406 32.93 -67.41 182.47
CA LEU A 406 34.09 -68.04 183.10
C LEU A 406 34.70 -67.17 184.21
N GLN A 407 34.71 -65.84 184.05
CA GLN A 407 35.26 -64.93 185.06
C GLN A 407 34.44 -64.87 186.36
N GLN A 408 33.11 -65.09 186.30
CA GLN A 408 32.28 -65.05 187.51
C GLN A 408 32.56 -66.22 188.47
N LEU A 409 32.74 -67.44 187.93
CA LEU A 409 33.12 -68.61 188.72
C LEU A 409 34.48 -68.44 189.41
N LEU A 410 35.46 -67.81 188.72
CA LEU A 410 36.79 -67.57 189.28
C LEU A 410 36.80 -66.55 190.43
N LYS A 411 35.89 -65.56 190.43
CA LYS A 411 35.75 -64.61 191.55
C LYS A 411 35.26 -65.29 192.83
N LEU A 412 34.42 -66.32 192.71
CA LEU A 412 33.94 -67.10 193.86
C LEU A 412 35.09 -67.86 194.55
N LEU A 413 36.06 -68.36 193.75
CA LEU A 413 37.27 -69.03 194.24
C LEU A 413 38.20 -68.09 195.01
N LEU A 414 38.38 -66.85 194.53
CA LEU A 414 39.35 -65.91 195.08
C LEU A 414 38.91 -65.26 196.41
N LEU A 415 37.61 -64.98 196.57
CA LEU A 415 37.08 -64.35 197.79
C LEU A 415 37.34 -65.21 199.04
N LEU A 416 37.21 -66.53 198.89
CA LEU A 416 37.44 -67.52 199.94
C LEU A 416 38.91 -67.56 200.42
N LEU A 417 39.85 -67.15 199.57
CA LEU A 417 41.29 -67.17 199.84
C LEU A 417 41.81 -65.86 200.44
N LEU A 418 41.38 -64.71 199.90
CA LEU A 418 41.91 -63.39 200.30
C LEU A 418 41.62 -63.06 201.77
N LEU A 419 40.47 -63.51 202.28
CA LEU A 419 40.04 -63.35 203.68
C LEU A 419 41.05 -63.93 204.68
N LEU A 420 41.83 -64.93 204.27
CA LEU A 420 42.83 -65.60 205.11
C LEU A 420 44.18 -64.87 205.15
N LEU A 421 44.52 -64.07 204.12
CA LEU A 421 45.85 -63.48 203.93
C LEU A 421 46.01 -62.08 204.54
N LEU A 422 44.95 -61.27 204.54
CA LEU A 422 45.02 -59.87 205.00
C LEU A 422 45.44 -59.75 206.48
N LEU A 423 45.24 -60.81 207.25
CA LEU A 423 45.60 -60.95 208.67
C LEU A 423 47.12 -60.81 208.96
N LEU A 424 47.98 -60.74 207.93
CA LEU A 424 49.43 -60.97 208.04
C LEU A 424 50.32 -59.72 207.85
N LEU A 425 49.93 -58.73 207.03
CA LEU A 425 50.91 -57.84 206.36
C LEU A 425 51.22 -56.50 207.06
N GLN A 426 50.36 -56.03 207.98
CA GLN A 426 50.18 -54.59 208.27
C GLN A 426 51.26 -53.91 209.16
N LEU A 427 52.54 -54.34 209.13
CA LEU A 427 53.50 -54.14 210.23
C LEU A 427 54.86 -53.46 209.93
N LEU A 428 55.17 -52.97 208.72
CA LEU A 428 56.59 -52.84 208.25
C LEU A 428 57.18 -51.48 207.75
N LEU A 429 56.38 -50.47 207.36
CA LEU A 429 56.70 -49.37 206.39
C LEU A 429 58.00 -48.48 206.51
N LEU A 430 57.96 -47.54 207.45
CA LEU A 430 58.77 -46.33 207.80
C LEU A 430 59.14 -45.14 206.76
N LEU A 431 60.41 -44.68 206.51
CA LEU A 431 60.85 -43.21 206.28
C LEU A 431 61.74 -42.69 205.00
N LEU A 432 61.42 -41.57 204.18
CA LEU A 432 62.27 -40.47 203.42
C LEU A 432 61.87 -39.78 201.97
N LEU A 433 62.22 -38.49 201.52
CA LEU A 433 62.13 -37.80 200.09
C LEU A 433 62.63 -36.25 199.77
N ARG A 434 62.75 -35.64 198.48
CA ARG A 434 63.01 -34.13 198.04
C ARG A 434 63.21 -33.58 196.49
N CYS A 435 63.20 -32.22 196.13
CA CYS A 435 63.77 -31.32 194.94
C CYS A 435 62.98 -30.87 193.57
N TYR A 436 63.21 -29.88 192.56
CA TYR A 436 63.91 -28.52 192.17
C TYR A 436 63.54 -27.80 190.72
N TRP A 437 63.82 -26.48 190.29
CA TRP A 437 63.50 -25.67 188.95
C TRP A 437 64.23 -24.22 188.66
N CYS A 438 64.16 -23.22 187.63
CA CYS A 438 63.78 -22.84 186.14
C CYS A 438 64.17 -21.31 185.57
N CYS A 439 64.05 -20.81 184.25
CA CYS A 439 64.45 -19.44 183.53
C CYS A 439 63.86 -19.10 182.01
N CYS A 440 63.99 -18.08 181.03
CA CYS A 440 64.37 -16.60 180.61
C CYS A 440 64.13 -16.25 179.00
N CYS A 441 64.27 -15.14 178.10
CA CYS A 441 64.31 -13.59 177.89
C CYS A 441 64.37 -13.00 176.32
N TYR A 442 64.17 -11.66 175.89
CA TYR A 442 63.99 -11.02 174.44
C TYR A 442 64.34 -9.43 174.16
N CYS A 443 64.20 -8.51 173.08
CA CYS A 443 63.96 -8.27 171.54
C CYS A 443 63.99 -6.71 170.94
N CYS A 444 64.04 -6.30 169.58
CA CYS A 444 63.97 -4.84 168.94
C CYS A 444 63.88 -4.55 167.31
N CYS A 445 63.56 -3.33 166.67
CA CYS A 445 63.47 -2.92 165.14
C CYS A 445 63.28 -1.36 164.58
N CYS A 446 63.47 -0.91 163.25
CA CYS A 446 63.10 0.46 162.53
C CYS A 446 63.41 0.76 160.92
N CYS A 447 62.77 1.71 160.07
CA CYS A 447 63.16 2.31 158.64
C CYS A 447 62.21 3.38 157.79
N TYR A 448 62.60 4.22 156.72
CA TYR A 448 61.73 5.09 155.73
C TYR A 448 62.29 5.94 154.40
N CYS A 449 61.43 6.53 153.45
CA CYS A 449 61.48 7.72 152.39
C CYS A 449 61.52 7.69 150.76
N CYS A 450 61.54 8.85 149.95
CA CYS A 450 61.04 9.05 148.49
C CYS A 450 61.81 9.98 147.42
N CYS A 451 61.56 9.91 146.05
CA CYS A 451 61.76 10.97 144.95
C CYS A 451 61.42 10.56 143.42
N CYS A 452 61.19 11.49 142.42
CA CYS A 452 60.93 11.19 140.95
C CYS A 452 61.22 12.33 139.87
N TYR A 453 61.45 12.01 138.57
CA TYR A 453 61.64 12.90 137.37
C TYR A 453 61.33 12.21 135.99
N SER A 454 61.24 12.92 134.83
CA SER A 454 60.78 12.42 133.48
C SER A 454 61.34 13.22 132.27
N CYS A 455 61.41 12.80 130.98
CA CYS A 455 61.22 11.52 130.24
C CYS A 455 61.79 11.63 128.79
N CYS A 456 62.11 10.52 128.09
CA CYS A 456 62.70 10.51 126.73
C CYS A 456 62.24 9.36 125.78
N CYS A 457 62.07 9.71 124.49
CA CYS A 457 62.49 9.07 123.21
C CYS A 457 62.61 7.53 122.98
N CYS A 458 62.19 7.10 121.78
CA CYS A 458 62.82 6.07 120.88
C CYS A 458 62.76 4.56 121.30
N CYS A 459 62.95 3.53 120.44
CA CYS A 459 62.95 3.39 118.96
C CYS A 459 62.90 1.90 118.47
N CYS A 460 62.56 1.68 117.19
CA CYS A 460 63.12 0.69 116.22
C CYS A 460 63.06 -0.86 116.38
N CYS A 461 62.68 -1.52 115.26
CA CYS A 461 63.31 -2.73 114.64
C CYS A 461 63.18 -4.14 115.34
N CYS A 462 63.33 -5.31 114.68
CA CYS A 462 63.24 -5.79 113.27
C CYS A 462 63.28 -7.36 113.25
N TYR A 463 63.24 -7.98 112.05
CA TYR A 463 63.53 -9.41 111.73
C TYR A 463 62.52 -10.47 112.25
N CYS A 464 62.46 -11.72 111.75
CA CYS A 464 62.51 -12.30 110.37
C CYS A 464 62.31 -13.84 110.45
N CYS A 465 62.06 -14.48 109.31
CA CYS A 465 61.98 -15.95 109.11
C CYS A 465 60.77 -16.64 109.79
N TYR A 466 60.32 -17.82 109.34
CA TYR A 466 60.82 -18.69 108.25
C TYR A 466 59.65 -19.18 107.40
#